data_AF-W7DDU2-F1
#
_entry.id   AF-W7DDU2-F1
#
_cell.length_a   1.000
_cell.length_b   1.000
_cell.length_c   1.000
_cell.angle_alpha   90.00
_cell.angle_beta   90.00
_cell.angle_gamma   90.00
#
_symmetry.space_group_name_H-M   'P 1'
#
loop_
_entity.id
_entity.type
_entity.pdbx_description
1 polymer ?
#
loop_
_entity_poly.entity_id
_entity_poly.type
_entity_poly.pdbx_seq_one_letter_code
_entity_poly.pdbx_strand_id
1 'polypeptide(L)'
;MRLIAVNTEEKCDALMRELEAKGIKFGDGSTTEFDCWIIHGSDTVISVAYGSIGYGARKYYEKEYPDIEIIDYEIKKFKVGDRVRHKEFEWEAVVKYVYDNGSFGINDAPFFYYPESCELVEPPQKPTVPKSFDKWYKVQETHEENTILMLGYDYLGAHLNDELSDWIANNKETAIQAILNGYEVEEEPLYYVKLPGCAEEECYLNKWRNDNRLEVNNKEDNRVMQTQFTESEIKAIDPWYFEKAVRVEEDE
;
A
#
# COMPACT_ATOMS: atom_id res chain seq x y z
N MET A 1 10.56 1.51 30.63
CA MET A 1 9.51 2.33 31.27
C MET A 1 9.57 3.71 30.64
N ARG A 2 8.41 4.31 30.35
CA ARG A 2 8.30 5.67 29.80
C ARG A 2 7.59 6.55 30.82
N LEU A 3 8.09 7.76 31.04
CA LEU A 3 7.50 8.74 31.94
C LEU A 3 6.96 9.91 31.11
N ILE A 4 5.67 10.21 31.27
CA ILE A 4 4.96 11.19 30.46
C ILE A 4 4.32 12.21 31.39
N ALA A 5 4.78 13.46 31.35
CA ALA A 5 4.18 14.55 32.13
C ALA A 5 2.93 15.08 31.44
N VAL A 6 1.84 15.16 32.20
CA VAL A 6 0.57 15.75 31.77
C VAL A 6 0.29 16.93 32.69
N ASN A 7 0.49 18.15 32.19
CA ASN A 7 0.41 19.37 32.99
C ASN A 7 -0.96 20.08 32.94
N THR A 8 -1.93 19.48 32.24
CA THR A 8 -3.33 19.93 32.13
C THR A 8 -4.26 18.72 32.12
N GLU A 9 -5.46 18.85 32.67
CA GLU A 9 -6.51 17.81 32.68
C GLU A 9 -6.76 17.26 31.27
N GLU A 10 -6.88 18.15 30.28
CA GLU A 10 -7.08 17.80 28.87
C GLU A 10 -5.98 16.88 28.30
N LYS A 11 -4.73 17.09 28.72
CA LYS A 11 -3.58 16.26 28.30
C LYS A 11 -3.61 14.92 29.00
N CYS A 12 -4.04 14.89 30.26
CA CYS A 12 -4.24 13.67 31.02
C CYS A 12 -5.30 12.80 30.34
N ASP A 13 -6.48 13.37 30.08
CA ASP A 13 -7.60 12.69 29.42
C ASP A 13 -7.24 12.19 28.02
N ALA A 14 -6.53 13.02 27.23
CA ALA A 14 -6.09 12.65 25.89
C ALA A 14 -5.09 11.48 25.90
N LEU A 15 -4.08 11.54 26.79
CA LEU A 15 -3.11 10.45 26.95
C LEU A 15 -3.77 9.16 27.44
N MET A 16 -4.74 9.29 28.36
CA MET A 16 -5.52 8.19 28.91
C MET A 16 -6.27 7.42 27.83
N ARG A 17 -7.01 8.13 26.97
CA ARG A 17 -7.69 7.55 25.80
C ARG A 17 -6.70 6.87 24.84
N GLU A 18 -5.51 7.46 24.67
CA GLU A 18 -4.44 6.89 23.84
C GLU A 18 -3.92 5.55 24.38
N LEU A 19 -3.69 5.47 25.69
CA LEU A 19 -3.21 4.26 26.34
C LEU A 19 -4.28 3.15 26.36
N GLU A 20 -5.54 3.50 26.64
CA GLU A 20 -6.66 2.53 26.58
C GLU A 20 -6.85 1.95 25.18
N ALA A 21 -6.78 2.79 24.13
CA ALA A 21 -6.90 2.33 22.75
C ALA A 21 -5.78 1.37 22.35
N LYS A 22 -4.60 1.49 22.96
CA LYS A 22 -3.47 0.56 22.80
C LYS A 22 -3.62 -0.70 23.65
N GLY A 23 -4.73 -0.88 24.36
CA GLY A 23 -4.99 -1.99 25.26
C GLY A 23 -4.18 -1.94 26.56
N ILE A 24 -3.52 -0.80 26.85
CA ILE A 24 -2.73 -0.59 28.06
C ILE A 24 -3.70 -0.13 29.15
N LYS A 25 -3.69 -0.83 30.29
CA LYS A 25 -4.59 -0.56 31.42
C LYS A 25 -3.79 -0.37 32.70
N PHE A 26 -4.47 0.05 33.77
CA PHE A 26 -3.88 -0.03 35.10
C PHE A 26 -3.60 -1.49 35.49
N GLY A 27 -2.64 -1.70 36.39
CA GLY A 27 -2.23 -3.04 36.82
C GLY A 27 -3.34 -3.84 37.53
N ASP A 28 -4.41 -3.17 37.98
CA ASP A 28 -5.62 -3.75 38.54
C ASP A 28 -6.72 -4.05 37.49
N GLY A 29 -6.48 -3.71 36.23
CA GLY A 29 -7.40 -3.89 35.11
C GLY A 29 -8.52 -2.84 35.04
N SER A 30 -8.51 -1.81 35.89
CA SER A 30 -9.50 -0.73 35.82
C SER A 30 -9.37 0.09 34.53
N THR A 31 -10.49 0.62 34.06
CA THR A 31 -10.50 1.63 33.00
C THR A 31 -9.90 2.93 33.52
N THR A 32 -9.49 3.75 32.58
CA THR A 32 -8.74 4.99 32.75
C THR A 32 -9.64 6.16 33.19
N GLU A 33 -10.86 5.86 33.64
CA GLU A 33 -11.81 6.75 34.33
C GLU A 33 -11.29 7.19 35.73
N PHE A 34 -10.11 6.70 36.12
CA PHE A 34 -9.48 7.00 37.39
C PHE A 34 -8.78 8.37 37.38
N ASP A 35 -9.25 9.24 38.26
CA ASP A 35 -8.88 10.64 38.47
C ASP A 35 -7.44 10.85 39.00
N CYS A 36 -6.44 10.29 38.32
CA CYS A 36 -5.02 10.54 38.64
C CYS A 36 -4.67 12.04 38.59
N TRP A 37 -5.41 12.82 37.79
CA TRP A 37 -5.35 14.27 37.74
C TRP A 37 -5.77 14.94 39.06
N ILE A 38 -6.83 14.47 39.74
CA ILE A 38 -7.28 15.06 41.02
C ILE A 38 -6.19 14.97 42.10
N ILE A 39 -5.31 13.97 42.02
CA ILE A 39 -4.31 13.68 43.06
C ILE A 39 -3.09 14.62 42.95
N HIS A 40 -2.61 14.87 41.73
CA HIS A 40 -1.36 15.61 41.52
C HIS A 40 -1.51 16.87 40.65
N GLY A 41 -2.66 17.09 40.02
CA GLY A 41 -2.93 18.24 39.15
C GLY A 41 -1.86 18.38 38.07
N SER A 42 -1.33 19.59 37.89
CA SER A 42 -0.28 19.88 36.90
C SER A 42 1.06 19.17 37.12
N ASP A 43 1.27 18.55 38.29
CA ASP A 43 2.47 17.78 38.61
C ASP A 43 2.31 16.28 38.27
N THR A 44 1.20 15.89 37.62
CA THR A 44 0.92 14.50 37.27
C THR A 44 1.89 13.99 36.20
N VAL A 45 2.52 12.87 36.50
CA VAL A 45 3.33 12.08 35.55
C VAL A 45 2.74 10.69 35.46
N ILE A 46 2.49 10.25 34.24
CA ILE A 46 2.02 8.90 33.91
C ILE A 46 3.23 8.04 33.55
N SER A 47 3.41 6.93 34.27
CA SER A 47 4.43 5.92 33.97
C SER A 47 3.82 4.76 33.20
N VAL A 48 4.40 4.41 32.05
CA VAL A 48 4.00 3.26 31.24
C VAL A 48 5.14 2.23 31.25
N ALA A 49 4.87 1.05 31.80
CA ALA A 49 5.85 -0.03 31.90
C ALA A 49 5.16 -1.39 31.73
N TYR A 50 5.75 -2.25 30.90
CA TYR A 50 5.32 -3.66 30.75
C TYR A 50 3.81 -3.85 30.47
N GLY A 51 3.19 -2.95 29.69
CA GLY A 51 1.76 -3.01 29.38
C GLY A 51 0.83 -2.55 30.51
N SER A 52 1.38 -1.94 31.57
CA SER A 52 0.63 -1.36 32.68
C SER A 52 0.91 0.14 32.85
N ILE A 53 -0.09 0.86 33.34
CA ILE A 53 -0.03 2.29 33.67
C ILE A 53 0.15 2.45 35.19
N GLY A 54 0.94 3.44 35.58
CA GLY A 54 1.02 4.00 36.93
C GLY A 54 1.03 5.53 36.88
N TYR A 55 0.87 6.19 38.01
CA TYR A 55 0.90 7.65 38.11
C TYR A 55 1.60 8.11 39.39
N GLY A 56 2.08 9.35 39.40
CA GLY A 56 2.71 9.96 40.56
C GLY A 56 3.11 11.41 40.31
N ALA A 57 3.58 12.09 41.35
CA ALA A 57 4.07 13.45 41.25
C ALA A 57 5.43 13.51 40.51
N ARG A 58 5.65 14.55 39.72
CA ARG A 58 6.91 14.78 38.98
C ARG A 58 8.15 14.63 39.86
N LYS A 59 8.15 15.24 41.05
CA LYS A 59 9.26 15.18 42.02
C LYS A 59 9.59 13.77 42.51
N TYR A 60 8.60 12.88 42.57
CA TYR A 60 8.84 11.49 42.94
C TYR A 60 9.65 10.79 41.83
N TYR A 61 9.23 10.94 40.58
CA TYR A 61 9.93 10.33 39.45
C TYR A 61 11.32 10.93 39.20
N GLU A 62 11.49 12.25 39.35
CA GLU A 62 12.80 12.90 39.25
C GLU A 62 13.79 12.39 40.31
N LYS A 63 13.29 11.99 41.48
CA LYS A 63 14.13 11.48 42.58
C LYS A 63 14.42 9.98 42.45
N GLU A 64 13.40 9.18 42.18
CA GLU A 64 13.53 7.71 42.16
C GLU A 64 14.06 7.19 40.82
N TYR A 65 13.85 7.94 39.73
CA TYR A 65 14.28 7.59 38.39
C TYR A 65 15.00 8.75 37.68
N PRO A 66 16.10 9.27 38.24
CA PRO A 66 16.80 10.46 37.73
C PRO A 66 17.36 10.26 36.31
N ASP A 67 17.62 9.02 35.91
CA ASP A 67 18.18 8.67 34.59
C ASP A 67 17.10 8.51 33.51
N ILE A 68 15.81 8.59 33.86
CA ILE A 68 14.70 8.46 32.90
C ILE A 68 14.15 9.84 32.61
N GLU A 69 14.27 10.27 31.35
CA GLU A 69 13.69 11.52 30.89
C GLU A 69 12.16 11.52 31.01
N ILE A 70 11.61 12.57 31.62
CA ILE A 70 10.17 12.83 31.69
C ILE A 70 9.78 13.63 30.45
N ILE A 71 9.01 13.01 29.57
CA ILE A 71 8.59 13.62 28.30
C ILE A 71 7.29 14.37 28.55
N ASP A 72 7.23 15.66 28.21
CA ASP A 72 5.98 16.41 28.29
C ASP A 72 5.03 15.97 27.16
N TYR A 73 3.79 15.65 27.53
CA TYR A 73 2.77 15.28 26.55
C TYR A 73 2.28 16.51 25.78
N GLU A 74 2.22 16.38 24.46
CA GLU A 74 1.64 17.39 23.58
C GLU A 74 0.48 16.81 22.77
N ILE A 75 -0.64 17.51 22.79
CA ILE A 75 -1.78 17.21 21.95
C ILE A 75 -1.44 17.68 20.53
N LYS A 76 -1.37 16.78 19.56
CA LYS A 76 -1.19 17.18 18.15
C LYS A 76 -2.45 17.91 17.71
N LYS A 77 -2.25 19.11 17.17
CA LYS A 77 -3.33 19.96 16.70
C LYS A 77 -3.52 19.76 15.20
N PHE A 78 -4.75 19.54 14.81
CA PHE A 78 -5.20 19.38 13.43
C PHE A 78 -6.23 20.46 13.09
N LYS A 79 -6.46 20.65 11.80
CA LYS A 79 -7.53 21.47 11.25
C LYS A 79 -8.43 20.60 10.37
N VAL A 80 -9.70 20.98 10.28
CA VAL A 80 -10.61 20.40 9.30
C VAL A 80 -10.02 20.63 7.90
N GLY A 81 -9.90 19.56 7.12
CA GLY A 81 -9.25 19.56 5.81
C GLY A 81 -7.79 19.07 5.82
N ASP A 82 -7.16 18.87 6.98
CA ASP A 82 -5.80 18.31 7.03
C ASP A 82 -5.80 16.87 6.49
N ARG A 83 -4.79 16.54 5.68
CA ARG A 83 -4.57 15.18 5.18
C ARG A 83 -3.68 14.42 6.16
N VAL A 84 -4.18 13.30 6.67
CA VAL A 84 -3.48 12.44 7.63
C VAL A 84 -3.20 11.08 7.00
N ARG A 85 -2.02 10.51 7.28
CA ARG A 85 -1.62 9.19 6.81
C ARG A 85 -1.28 8.28 7.97
N HIS A 86 -1.85 7.07 7.96
CA HIS A 86 -1.48 6.01 8.87
C HIS A 86 -0.31 5.21 8.33
N LYS A 87 0.76 5.04 9.11
CA LYS A 87 1.91 4.22 8.67
C LYS A 87 1.67 2.72 8.81
N GLU A 88 1.03 2.26 9.88
CA GLU A 88 0.78 0.83 10.15
C GLU A 88 -0.31 0.21 9.24
N PHE A 89 -1.44 0.91 9.03
CA PHE A 89 -2.56 0.45 8.21
C PHE A 89 -2.59 1.06 6.80
N GLU A 90 -1.56 1.82 6.42
CA GLU A 90 -1.34 2.39 5.08
C GLU A 90 -2.50 3.18 4.45
N TRP A 91 -3.46 3.67 5.24
CA TRP A 91 -4.54 4.51 4.72
C TRP A 91 -4.26 6.00 4.87
N GLU A 92 -4.90 6.78 4.01
CA GLU A 92 -4.95 8.24 4.09
C GLU A 92 -6.38 8.71 4.32
N ALA A 93 -6.55 9.82 5.04
CA ALA A 93 -7.86 10.42 5.24
C ALA A 93 -7.78 11.94 5.30
N VAL A 94 -8.91 12.60 5.06
CA VAL A 94 -9.10 14.02 5.29
C VAL A 94 -9.88 14.22 6.59
N VAL A 95 -9.34 15.05 7.49
CA VAL A 95 -9.97 15.37 8.78
C VAL A 95 -11.28 16.14 8.53
N LYS A 96 -12.42 15.61 8.99
CA LYS A 96 -13.75 16.23 8.89
C LYS A 96 -14.15 16.96 10.17
N TYR A 97 -13.68 16.48 11.31
CA TYR A 97 -14.03 17.03 12.61
C TYR A 97 -12.79 17.12 13.50
N VAL A 98 -12.66 18.23 14.22
CA VAL A 98 -11.59 18.48 15.20
C VAL A 98 -12.27 18.81 16.52
N TYR A 99 -11.81 18.21 17.61
CA TYR A 99 -12.31 18.51 18.96
C TYR A 99 -11.89 19.92 19.39
N ASP A 100 -12.54 20.49 20.40
CA ASP A 100 -12.26 21.86 20.88
C ASP A 100 -10.80 22.08 21.32
N ASN A 101 -10.13 21.02 21.78
CA ASN A 101 -8.71 21.03 22.15
C ASN A 101 -7.75 21.00 20.93
N GLY A 102 -8.29 20.96 19.71
CA GLY A 102 -7.55 20.90 18.45
C GLY A 102 -7.15 19.48 18.02
N SER A 103 -7.46 18.43 18.77
CA SER A 103 -7.10 17.06 18.39
C SER A 103 -8.07 16.48 17.37
N PHE A 104 -7.58 15.50 16.61
CA PHE A 104 -8.36 14.68 15.70
C PHE A 104 -8.18 13.22 16.09
N GLY A 105 -9.28 12.48 16.28
CA GLY A 105 -9.24 11.10 16.78
C GLY A 105 -8.54 10.97 18.14
N ILE A 106 -7.83 9.86 18.34
CA ILE A 106 -6.95 9.64 19.49
C ILE A 106 -5.54 9.99 19.02
N ASN A 107 -4.88 10.90 19.72
CA ASN A 107 -3.56 11.46 19.40
C ASN A 107 -2.53 10.34 19.09
N ASP A 108 -2.28 10.04 17.82
CA ASP A 108 -1.43 8.91 17.36
C ASP A 108 -1.95 7.48 17.66
N ALA A 109 -3.23 7.26 17.99
CA ALA A 109 -3.81 5.91 18.11
C ALA A 109 -5.03 5.73 17.19
N PRO A 110 -4.81 5.44 15.90
CA PRO A 110 -5.86 5.33 14.91
C PRO A 110 -6.35 3.87 14.83
N PHE A 111 -6.59 3.27 15.99
CA PHE A 111 -7.11 1.90 16.06
C PHE A 111 -8.55 1.79 15.57
N PHE A 112 -9.28 2.90 15.53
CA PHE A 112 -10.65 2.96 15.04
C PHE A 112 -10.76 4.11 14.04
N TYR A 113 -10.94 3.76 12.77
CA TYR A 113 -11.56 4.66 11.82
C TYR A 113 -12.94 5.04 12.36
N TYR A 114 -13.12 6.30 12.72
CA TYR A 114 -14.43 6.86 13.04
C TYR A 114 -14.89 7.67 11.81
N PRO A 115 -15.86 7.16 11.03
CA PRO A 115 -16.37 7.85 9.83
C PRO A 115 -16.87 9.27 10.10
N GLU A 116 -17.26 9.55 11.34
CA GLU A 116 -17.72 10.87 11.79
C GLU A 116 -16.57 11.87 11.86
N SER A 117 -15.34 11.38 12.00
CA SER A 117 -14.17 12.18 12.31
C SER A 117 -13.33 12.48 11.06
N CYS A 118 -13.19 11.53 10.14
CA CYS A 118 -12.45 11.68 8.89
C CYS A 118 -13.10 10.90 7.75
N GLU A 119 -12.74 11.28 6.53
CA GLU A 119 -13.11 10.57 5.31
C GLU A 119 -11.87 9.92 4.72
N LEU A 120 -11.92 8.59 4.57
CA LEU A 120 -10.86 7.86 3.89
C LEU A 120 -10.70 8.42 2.48
N VAL A 121 -9.46 8.74 2.13
CA VAL A 121 -9.09 8.94 0.74
C VAL A 121 -9.00 7.55 0.16
N GLU A 122 -9.92 7.23 -0.75
CA GLU A 122 -9.81 5.97 -1.50
C GLU A 122 -8.41 5.90 -2.11
N PRO A 123 -7.68 4.78 -1.93
CA PRO A 123 -6.39 4.64 -2.55
C PRO A 123 -6.57 4.84 -4.06
N PRO A 124 -5.70 5.62 -4.70
CA PRO A 124 -5.81 5.89 -6.13
C PRO A 124 -5.89 4.57 -6.89
N GLN A 125 -6.84 4.47 -7.84
CA GLN A 125 -6.93 3.30 -8.70
C GLN A 125 -5.62 3.10 -9.42
N LYS A 126 -5.06 1.89 -9.31
CA LYS A 126 -3.85 1.50 -10.02
C LYS A 126 -4.19 1.33 -11.49
N PRO A 127 -3.58 2.12 -12.39
CA PRO A 127 -3.78 1.90 -13.82
C PRO A 127 -3.14 0.59 -14.26
N THR A 128 -3.72 -0.02 -15.28
CA THR A 128 -3.10 -1.13 -16.02
C THR A 128 -2.09 -0.56 -17.02
N VAL A 129 -0.88 -1.12 -17.05
CA VAL A 129 0.22 -0.68 -17.94
C VAL A 129 0.81 -1.87 -18.70
N PRO A 130 1.41 -1.66 -19.89
CA PRO A 130 1.98 -2.75 -20.66
C PRO A 130 3.25 -3.30 -20.00
N LYS A 131 3.63 -4.55 -20.35
CA LYS A 131 4.87 -5.18 -19.87
C LYS A 131 6.12 -4.37 -20.22
N SER A 132 6.12 -3.67 -21.35
CA SER A 132 7.22 -2.79 -21.75
C SER A 132 7.41 -1.63 -20.77
N PHE A 133 6.32 -1.07 -20.21
CA PHE A 133 6.38 -0.06 -19.15
C PHE A 133 6.92 -0.65 -17.84
N ASP A 134 6.43 -1.81 -17.41
CA ASP A 134 6.91 -2.48 -16.20
C ASP A 134 8.41 -2.80 -16.27
N LYS A 135 8.87 -3.29 -17.42
CA LYS A 135 10.29 -3.56 -17.67
C LYS A 135 11.14 -2.30 -17.62
N TRP A 136 10.65 -1.20 -18.21
CA TRP A 136 11.35 0.08 -18.14
C TRP A 136 11.39 0.64 -16.71
N TYR A 137 10.27 0.57 -15.99
CA TYR A 137 10.13 1.12 -14.63
C TYR A 137 11.04 0.40 -13.63
N LYS A 138 11.12 -0.94 -13.69
CA LYS A 138 11.97 -1.75 -12.79
C LYS A 138 13.47 -1.48 -12.91
N VAL A 139 13.92 -0.87 -14.00
CA VAL A 139 15.33 -0.49 -14.21
C VAL A 139 15.64 0.88 -13.60
N GLN A 140 14.62 1.67 -13.25
CA GLN A 140 14.80 2.98 -12.66
C GLN A 140 15.18 2.83 -11.19
N GLU A 141 16.42 3.19 -10.83
CA GLU A 141 16.93 3.17 -9.45
C GLU A 141 16.55 4.44 -8.66
N THR A 142 15.59 5.22 -9.16
CA THR A 142 15.25 6.56 -8.65
C THR A 142 13.91 6.61 -7.94
N HIS A 143 13.73 7.63 -7.08
CA HIS A 143 12.44 7.93 -6.44
C HIS A 143 11.42 8.42 -7.48
N GLU A 144 10.13 8.27 -7.18
CA GLU A 144 8.98 8.51 -8.10
C GLU A 144 9.07 9.84 -8.88
N GLU A 145 9.35 10.96 -8.22
CA GLU A 145 9.47 12.28 -8.87
C GLU A 145 10.59 12.33 -9.92
N ASN A 146 11.74 11.70 -9.62
CA ASN A 146 12.86 11.62 -10.55
C ASN A 146 12.56 10.63 -11.69
N THR A 147 11.80 9.57 -11.41
CA THR A 147 11.38 8.59 -12.41
C THR A 147 10.45 9.22 -13.46
N ILE A 148 9.59 10.17 -13.09
CA ILE A 148 8.77 10.94 -14.05
C ILE A 148 9.66 11.80 -14.97
N LEU A 149 10.68 12.45 -14.41
CA LEU A 149 11.64 13.23 -15.21
C LEU A 149 12.43 12.34 -16.18
N MET A 150 12.85 11.16 -15.72
CA MET A 150 13.52 10.16 -16.55
C MET A 150 12.62 9.65 -17.68
N LEU A 151 11.34 9.39 -17.41
CA LEU A 151 10.37 9.02 -18.45
C LEU A 151 10.30 10.08 -19.56
N GLY A 152 10.22 11.36 -19.18
CA GLY A 152 10.21 12.47 -20.12
C GLY A 152 11.51 12.59 -20.93
N TYR A 153 12.66 12.40 -20.28
CA TYR A 153 13.97 12.41 -20.92
C TYR A 153 14.11 11.27 -21.93
N ASP A 154 13.77 10.04 -21.53
CA ASP A 154 13.87 8.85 -22.38
C ASP A 154 12.91 8.92 -23.56
N TYR A 155 11.69 9.43 -23.35
CA TYR A 155 10.70 9.60 -24.41
C TYR A 155 11.15 10.64 -25.45
N LEU A 156 11.59 11.82 -25.02
CA LEU A 156 12.05 12.88 -25.92
C LEU A 156 13.40 12.54 -26.59
N GLY A 157 14.25 11.79 -25.90
CA GLY A 157 15.53 11.31 -26.41
C GLY A 157 15.45 10.08 -27.31
N ALA A 158 14.26 9.53 -27.54
CA ALA A 158 14.04 8.27 -28.27
C ALA A 158 14.88 7.11 -27.70
N HIS A 159 14.99 7.05 -26.38
CA HIS A 159 15.67 5.97 -25.65
C HIS A 159 14.71 4.83 -25.26
N LEU A 160 13.40 5.06 -25.36
CA LEU A 160 12.39 4.03 -25.20
C LEU A 160 12.29 3.17 -26.47
N ASN A 161 11.89 1.91 -26.29
CA ASN A 161 11.52 1.08 -27.44
C ASN A 161 10.23 1.60 -28.10
N ASP A 162 10.01 1.24 -29.36
CA ASP A 162 8.88 1.73 -30.16
C ASP A 162 7.53 1.45 -29.48
N GLU A 163 7.35 0.25 -28.93
CA GLU A 163 6.12 -0.18 -28.25
C GLU A 163 5.77 0.73 -27.05
N LEU A 164 6.75 0.99 -26.18
CA LEU A 164 6.57 1.83 -25.00
C LEU A 164 6.38 3.30 -25.39
N SER A 165 7.11 3.76 -26.40
CA SER A 165 6.99 5.12 -26.94
C SER A 165 5.57 5.36 -27.49
N ASP A 166 5.07 4.45 -28.31
CA ASP A 166 3.72 4.53 -28.88
C ASP A 166 2.64 4.47 -27.81
N TRP A 167 2.83 3.64 -26.78
CA TRP A 167 1.90 3.58 -25.65
C TRP A 167 1.89 4.89 -24.85
N ILE A 168 3.05 5.44 -24.48
CA ILE A 168 3.16 6.72 -23.74
C ILE A 168 2.58 7.87 -24.56
N ALA A 169 2.72 7.85 -25.90
CA ALA A 169 2.15 8.87 -26.77
C ALA A 169 0.64 9.03 -26.55
N ASN A 170 -0.07 7.95 -26.21
CA ASN A 170 -1.51 7.96 -25.96
C ASN A 170 -1.88 7.91 -24.47
N ASN A 171 -0.94 7.58 -23.58
CA ASN A 171 -1.20 7.27 -22.17
C ASN A 171 -0.34 8.08 -21.18
N LYS A 172 -0.01 9.33 -21.49
CA LYS A 172 0.89 10.17 -20.67
C LYS A 172 0.43 10.31 -19.22
N GLU A 173 -0.86 10.62 -19.03
CA GLU A 173 -1.43 10.80 -17.70
C GLU A 173 -1.43 9.46 -16.94
N THR A 174 -1.85 8.38 -17.60
CA THR A 174 -1.82 7.01 -17.05
C THR A 174 -0.41 6.60 -16.60
N ALA A 175 0.61 6.89 -17.41
CA ALA A 175 2.01 6.60 -17.10
C ALA A 175 2.49 7.37 -15.86
N ILE A 176 2.11 8.64 -15.71
CA ILE A 176 2.44 9.44 -14.52
C ILE A 176 1.72 8.89 -13.30
N GLN A 177 0.43 8.57 -13.41
CA GLN A 177 -0.35 7.97 -12.32
C GLN A 177 0.23 6.61 -11.90
N ALA A 178 0.69 5.79 -12.85
CA ALA A 178 1.35 4.52 -12.58
C ALA A 178 2.62 4.69 -11.73
N ILE A 179 3.42 5.72 -12.01
CA ILE A 179 4.64 6.02 -11.23
C ILE A 179 4.30 6.49 -9.81
N LEU A 180 3.29 7.35 -9.66
CA LEU A 180 2.94 7.97 -8.37
C LEU A 180 2.17 7.04 -7.44
N ASN A 181 1.33 6.17 -8.00
CA ASN A 181 0.33 5.41 -7.24
C ASN A 181 0.57 3.89 -7.31
N GLY A 182 1.58 3.46 -8.06
CA GLY A 182 1.75 2.07 -8.48
C GLY A 182 0.81 1.70 -9.62
N TYR A 183 0.99 0.50 -10.15
CA TYR A 183 0.26 0.01 -11.33
C TYR A 183 0.06 -1.51 -11.28
N GLU A 184 -0.81 -1.99 -12.17
CA GLU A 184 -0.96 -3.40 -12.51
C GLU A 184 -0.44 -3.63 -13.92
N VAL A 185 0.16 -4.79 -14.18
CA VAL A 185 0.70 -5.10 -15.52
C VAL A 185 -0.38 -5.79 -16.33
N GLU A 186 -0.62 -5.34 -17.56
CA GLU A 186 -1.53 -5.97 -18.50
C GLU A 186 -1.09 -7.42 -18.72
N GLU A 187 -2.01 -8.36 -18.52
CA GLU A 187 -1.78 -9.76 -18.88
C GLU A 187 -1.77 -9.88 -20.40
N GLU A 188 -0.72 -10.49 -20.96
CA GLU A 188 -0.61 -10.65 -22.41
C GLU A 188 -1.74 -11.56 -22.92
N PRO A 189 -2.47 -11.18 -23.98
CA PRO A 189 -3.47 -12.04 -24.57
C PRO A 189 -2.85 -13.38 -24.96
N LEU A 190 -3.50 -14.45 -24.51
CA LEU A 190 -3.14 -15.80 -24.89
C LEU A 190 -3.88 -16.20 -26.16
N TYR A 191 -3.24 -17.06 -26.94
CA TYR A 191 -3.77 -17.56 -28.20
C TYR A 191 -3.62 -19.07 -28.30
N TYR A 192 -4.63 -19.69 -28.91
CA TYR A 192 -4.54 -21.02 -29.49
C TYR A 192 -4.10 -20.93 -30.94
N VAL A 193 -3.13 -21.73 -31.38
CA VAL A 193 -2.76 -21.78 -32.81
C VAL A 193 -3.50 -22.95 -33.47
N LYS A 194 -4.49 -22.67 -34.32
CA LYS A 194 -5.31 -23.70 -35.00
C LYS A 194 -4.82 -23.95 -36.42
N LEU A 195 -4.16 -25.08 -36.63
CA LEU A 195 -3.58 -25.45 -37.92
C LEU A 195 -4.66 -25.93 -38.91
N PRO A 196 -4.57 -25.55 -40.20
CA PRO A 196 -5.49 -26.03 -41.22
C PRO A 196 -5.16 -27.47 -41.62
N GLY A 197 -6.18 -28.25 -42.02
CA GLY A 197 -6.01 -29.55 -42.67
C GLY A 197 -6.09 -30.79 -41.77
N CYS A 198 -6.46 -30.66 -40.49
CA CYS A 198 -6.72 -31.79 -39.59
C CYS A 198 -8.18 -31.75 -39.04
N ALA A 199 -8.59 -32.77 -38.28
CA ALA A 199 -9.93 -32.84 -37.68
C ALA A 199 -10.17 -31.71 -36.66
N GLU A 200 -11.36 -31.11 -36.65
CA GLU A 200 -11.65 -29.82 -35.96
C GLU A 200 -11.22 -29.74 -34.49
N GLU A 201 -11.18 -30.88 -33.77
CA GLU A 201 -10.89 -30.99 -32.34
C GLU A 201 -9.40 -31.21 -32.00
N GLU A 202 -8.56 -31.64 -32.96
CA GLU A 202 -7.15 -32.01 -32.74
C GLU A 202 -6.16 -31.18 -33.61
N CYS A 203 -6.53 -29.94 -33.93
CA CYS A 203 -5.74 -29.05 -34.81
C CYS A 203 -4.86 -28.03 -34.08
N TYR A 204 -4.58 -28.19 -32.79
CA TYR A 204 -3.94 -27.15 -31.99
C TYR A 204 -2.45 -27.41 -31.84
N LEU A 205 -1.63 -26.38 -32.07
CA LEU A 205 -0.21 -26.44 -31.78
C LEU A 205 -0.01 -26.52 -30.27
N ASN A 206 0.71 -27.54 -29.82
CA ASN A 206 1.06 -27.75 -28.42
C ASN A 206 2.58 -27.82 -28.29
N LYS A 207 3.08 -27.38 -27.13
CA LYS A 207 4.51 -27.38 -26.81
C LYS A 207 4.75 -28.17 -25.53
N TRP A 208 5.62 -29.17 -25.62
CA TRP A 208 6.07 -29.94 -24.47
C TRP A 208 6.89 -29.06 -23.53
N ARG A 209 6.46 -28.95 -22.26
CA ARG A 209 7.07 -28.03 -21.29
C ARG A 209 8.47 -28.47 -20.82
N ASN A 210 8.79 -29.76 -20.94
CA ASN A 210 10.05 -30.35 -20.48
C ASN A 210 11.20 -30.19 -21.49
N ASP A 211 10.92 -30.30 -22.79
CA ASP A 211 11.95 -30.32 -23.85
C ASP A 211 11.66 -29.37 -25.03
N ASN A 212 10.59 -28.58 -24.94
CA ASN A 212 10.15 -27.63 -25.97
C ASN A 212 9.77 -28.25 -27.32
N ARG A 213 9.56 -29.57 -27.40
CA ARG A 213 9.08 -30.21 -28.64
C ARG A 213 7.68 -29.72 -29.00
N LEU A 214 7.43 -29.50 -30.29
CA LEU A 214 6.12 -29.12 -30.81
C LEU A 214 5.35 -30.36 -31.29
N GLU A 215 4.06 -30.38 -31.02
CA GLU A 215 3.12 -31.43 -31.42
C GLU A 215 1.77 -30.80 -31.81
N VAL A 216 0.97 -31.50 -32.60
CA VAL A 216 -0.39 -31.07 -32.95
C VAL A 216 -1.36 -31.99 -32.22
N ASN A 217 -2.25 -31.42 -31.40
CA ASN A 217 -3.20 -32.18 -30.59
C ASN A 217 -4.45 -31.33 -30.27
N ASN A 218 -5.25 -31.75 -29.30
CA ASN A 218 -6.38 -30.98 -28.77
C ASN A 218 -5.91 -29.72 -28.01
N LYS A 219 -6.88 -28.86 -27.69
CA LYS A 219 -6.65 -27.59 -26.95
C LYS A 219 -6.52 -27.75 -25.44
N GLU A 220 -6.40 -28.98 -24.91
CA GLU A 220 -6.40 -29.22 -23.47
C GLU A 220 -5.03 -28.94 -22.85
N ASP A 221 -4.93 -27.84 -22.12
CA ASP A 221 -3.73 -27.51 -21.36
C ASP A 221 -3.54 -28.45 -20.16
N ASN A 222 -2.30 -28.86 -19.91
CA ASN A 222 -1.97 -29.70 -18.77
C ASN A 222 -0.52 -29.46 -18.30
N ARG A 223 -0.12 -30.18 -17.24
CA ARG A 223 1.23 -30.01 -16.65
C ARG A 223 2.38 -30.39 -17.59
N VAL A 224 2.10 -31.11 -18.67
CA VAL A 224 3.10 -31.64 -19.61
C VAL A 224 3.14 -30.80 -20.90
N MET A 225 2.00 -30.29 -21.34
CA MET A 225 1.83 -29.55 -22.59
C MET A 225 1.29 -28.15 -22.36
N GLN A 226 1.93 -27.17 -22.99
CA GLN A 226 1.42 -25.81 -23.15
C GLN A 226 0.60 -25.75 -24.45
N THR A 227 -0.63 -25.26 -24.37
CA THR A 227 -1.56 -25.14 -25.52
C THR A 227 -1.91 -23.70 -25.85
N GLN A 228 -1.68 -22.81 -24.88
CA GLN A 228 -1.88 -21.36 -24.99
C GLN A 228 -0.53 -20.64 -25.01
N PHE A 229 -0.39 -19.69 -25.93
CA PHE A 229 0.86 -18.98 -26.17
C PHE A 229 0.63 -17.48 -26.26
N THR A 230 1.65 -16.70 -25.90
CA THR A 230 1.66 -15.26 -26.19
C THR A 230 2.02 -15.03 -27.65
N GLU A 231 1.68 -13.87 -28.21
CA GLU A 231 2.05 -13.49 -29.58
C GLU A 231 3.56 -13.64 -29.84
N SER A 232 4.37 -13.21 -28.85
CA SER A 232 5.83 -13.31 -28.90
C SER A 232 6.33 -14.75 -28.96
N GLU A 233 5.72 -15.66 -28.19
CA GLU A 233 6.07 -17.09 -28.21
C GLU A 233 5.73 -17.73 -29.57
N ILE A 234 4.58 -17.38 -30.15
CA ILE A 234 4.16 -17.89 -31.46
C ILE A 234 5.11 -17.41 -32.55
N LYS A 235 5.39 -16.10 -32.59
CA LYS A 235 6.29 -15.50 -33.60
C LYS A 235 7.74 -15.99 -33.47
N ALA A 236 8.18 -16.35 -32.27
CA ALA A 236 9.50 -16.94 -32.04
C ALA A 236 9.62 -18.37 -32.60
N ILE A 237 8.51 -19.11 -32.70
CA ILE A 237 8.47 -20.40 -33.40
C ILE A 237 8.51 -20.14 -34.92
N ASP A 238 7.47 -19.48 -35.43
CA ASP A 238 7.38 -19.01 -36.82
C ASP A 238 6.24 -17.98 -36.92
N PRO A 239 6.46 -16.79 -37.51
CA PRO A 239 5.41 -15.78 -37.71
C PRO A 239 4.15 -16.29 -38.41
N TRP A 240 4.27 -17.31 -39.27
CA TRP A 240 3.14 -17.92 -39.97
C TRP A 240 2.11 -18.54 -38.99
N TYR A 241 2.56 -19.08 -37.86
CA TYR A 241 1.65 -19.63 -36.85
C TYR A 241 0.75 -18.56 -36.23
N PHE A 242 1.21 -17.30 -36.17
CA PHE A 242 0.40 -16.21 -35.65
C PHE A 242 -0.77 -15.87 -36.60
N GLU A 243 -0.62 -16.08 -37.91
CA GLU A 243 -1.74 -15.96 -38.86
C GLU A 243 -2.85 -17.00 -38.62
N LYS A 244 -2.58 -18.02 -37.79
CA LYS A 244 -3.51 -19.09 -37.40
C LYS A 244 -3.90 -19.01 -35.92
N ALA A 245 -3.49 -17.96 -35.23
CA ALA A 245 -3.78 -17.73 -33.84
C ALA A 245 -5.25 -17.30 -33.64
N VAL A 246 -5.92 -17.93 -32.69
CA VAL A 246 -7.26 -17.59 -32.22
C VAL A 246 -7.10 -17.15 -30.77
N ARG A 247 -7.52 -15.93 -30.46
CA ARG A 247 -7.43 -15.37 -29.11
C ARG A 247 -8.23 -16.26 -28.14
N VAL A 248 -7.64 -16.56 -26.99
CA VAL A 248 -8.34 -17.18 -25.88
C VAL A 248 -9.24 -16.09 -25.29
N GLU A 249 -10.55 -16.29 -25.37
CA GLU A 249 -11.49 -15.49 -24.60
C GLU A 249 -11.41 -15.99 -23.15
N GLU A 250 -11.15 -15.08 -22.21
CA GLU A 250 -11.32 -15.37 -20.79
C GLU A 250 -12.83 -15.52 -20.57
N ASP A 251 -13.32 -16.75 -20.43
CA ASP A 251 -14.66 -16.99 -19.93
C ASP A 251 -14.72 -16.40 -18.50
N GLU A 252 -15.55 -15.35 -18.30
CA GLU A 252 -15.81 -14.69 -17.01
C GLU A 252 -16.21 -15.66 -15.87
#